data_AF-A0A1V6S6Y9-F1
#
_entry.id   AF-A0A1V6S6Y9-F1
#
_cell.length_a   1.000
_cell.length_b   1.000
_cell.length_c   1.000
_cell.angle_alpha   90.00
_cell.angle_beta   90.00
_cell.angle_gamma   90.00
#
_symmetry.space_group_name_H-M   'P 1'
#
loop_
_entity.id
_entity.type
_entity.pdbx_description
1 polymer ?
#
loop_
_entity_poly.entity_id
_entity_poly.type
_entity_poly.pdbx_seq_one_letter_code
_entity_poly.pdbx_strand_id
1 'polypeptide(L)'
;MSDAKSRPERENHPEREDHPASDTEENKPINFEWTPELVKIGTSRGKIHPSLGPIEFQWGASCCEYRPGMILPDPADTQECLKWIGLSDKKAIEMEQQFNDLYPDDQAPSCGYDEEFQSHTTHYNEITFPKIKKMLDMFIDGMYDNKEEFEYTHKGYIEHGIKLGLRPEFAIFCGLHKDDPRAIENPKLFQDEWFCLGPADIMSDTLIPFWMNLSAFMRGKLIYEGKAWAGAYGMWLVHEGETMDQAKARVDDREIERLKVQARKKSEENRERRNQEREREYAEDRARWAEEERLEAEMLKQQSIDKPSQQKEGDRKE
;
A
#
# COMPACT_ATOMS: atom_id res chain seq x y z
N MET A 1 45.55 37.08 -20.10
CA MET A 1 46.36 36.51 -19.01
C MET A 1 45.45 36.44 -17.80
N SER A 2 44.67 35.36 -17.71
CA SER A 2 45.08 34.03 -17.19
C SER A 2 44.92 34.05 -15.67
N ASP A 3 43.88 33.39 -15.15
CA ASP A 3 43.94 32.00 -14.63
C ASP A 3 44.48 32.00 -13.20
N ALA A 4 44.07 31.17 -12.26
CA ALA A 4 43.01 30.18 -12.15
C ALA A 4 42.91 29.90 -10.64
N LYS A 5 41.71 29.60 -10.13
CA LYS A 5 41.56 29.02 -8.80
C LYS A 5 42.06 27.56 -8.86
N SER A 6 43.23 27.29 -8.30
CA SER A 6 43.74 25.92 -8.11
C SER A 6 43.55 25.48 -6.65
N ARG A 7 42.60 24.57 -6.43
CA ARG A 7 42.60 23.64 -5.28
C ARG A 7 43.77 22.66 -5.46
N PRO A 8 44.56 22.33 -4.43
CA PRO A 8 45.35 21.11 -4.44
C PRO A 8 44.51 19.92 -3.94
N GLU A 9 44.78 18.79 -4.58
CA GLU A 9 44.12 17.51 -4.48
C GLU A 9 44.20 16.89 -3.08
N ARG A 10 43.15 16.15 -2.71
CA ARG A 10 43.24 15.02 -1.78
C ARG A 10 42.56 13.83 -2.44
N GLU A 11 43.36 13.05 -3.15
CA GLU A 11 43.07 11.66 -3.43
C GLU A 11 43.52 10.77 -2.27
N ASN A 12 42.94 9.57 -2.25
CA ASN A 12 43.26 8.36 -1.48
C ASN A 12 42.59 8.21 -0.11
N HIS A 13 41.31 7.83 -0.16
CA HIS A 13 40.79 6.84 0.78
C HIS A 13 40.89 5.44 0.15
N PRO A 14 41.36 4.43 0.91
CA PRO A 14 41.60 3.09 0.39
C PRO A 14 40.30 2.34 0.12
N GLU A 15 40.37 1.55 -0.95
CA GLU A 15 39.39 0.60 -1.46
C GLU A 15 38.77 -0.26 -0.35
N ARG A 16 37.44 -0.30 -0.32
CA ARG A 16 36.69 -1.39 0.29
C ARG A 16 35.93 -2.10 -0.82
N GLU A 17 36.35 -3.33 -1.06
CA GLU A 17 35.82 -4.27 -2.04
C GLU A 17 34.34 -4.59 -1.75
N ASP A 18 33.50 -4.24 -2.72
CA ASP A 18 32.44 -5.04 -3.34
C ASP A 18 31.50 -5.85 -2.43
N HIS A 19 30.51 -5.15 -1.90
CA HIS A 19 29.15 -5.71 -1.86
C HIS A 19 28.47 -5.39 -3.20
N PRO A 20 27.73 -6.34 -3.80
CA PRO A 20 27.17 -6.12 -5.12
C PRO A 20 26.27 -4.90 -5.05
N ALA A 21 26.61 -3.92 -5.90
CA ALA A 21 25.75 -2.79 -6.19
C ALA A 21 24.35 -3.34 -6.42
N SER A 22 23.44 -3.07 -5.48
CA SER A 22 22.04 -2.90 -5.81
C SER A 22 22.07 -2.01 -7.04
N ASP A 23 21.65 -2.53 -8.19
CA ASP A 23 21.43 -1.74 -9.40
C ASP A 23 20.48 -0.59 -9.01
N THR A 24 21.07 0.52 -8.54
CA THR A 24 20.45 1.83 -8.65
C THR A 24 20.39 2.03 -10.14
N GLU A 25 19.30 1.54 -10.74
CA GLU A 25 18.79 2.12 -11.98
C GLU A 25 18.92 3.61 -11.76
N GLU A 26 19.81 4.23 -12.54
CA GLU A 26 19.90 5.66 -12.68
C GLU A 26 18.47 6.19 -12.62
N ASN A 27 18.19 7.11 -11.69
CA ASN A 27 16.91 7.84 -11.61
C ASN A 27 16.70 8.55 -12.95
N LYS A 28 16.31 7.80 -13.99
CA LYS A 28 15.89 8.36 -15.25
C LYS A 28 14.71 9.23 -14.89
N PRO A 29 14.72 10.52 -15.26
CA PRO A 29 13.62 11.40 -14.97
C PRO A 29 12.34 10.74 -15.50
N ILE A 30 11.39 10.50 -14.59
CA ILE A 30 10.07 9.99 -14.95
C ILE A 30 9.40 11.16 -15.68
N ASN A 31 9.33 11.07 -17.01
CA ASN A 31 8.66 12.08 -17.81
C ASN A 31 7.14 11.90 -17.65
N PHE A 32 6.59 12.53 -16.62
CA PHE A 32 5.15 12.62 -16.40
C PHE A 32 4.57 13.86 -17.09
N GLU A 33 3.57 13.65 -17.95
CA GLU A 33 2.86 14.71 -18.68
C GLU A 33 1.36 14.69 -18.35
N TRP A 34 0.79 15.87 -18.13
CA TRP A 34 -0.65 16.03 -17.92
C TRP A 34 -1.41 15.84 -19.24
N THR A 35 -2.02 14.67 -19.41
CA THR A 35 -2.98 14.46 -20.48
C THR A 35 -4.39 14.91 -20.05
N PRO A 36 -5.28 15.26 -21.00
CA PRO A 36 -6.67 15.60 -20.68
C PRO A 36 -7.40 14.51 -19.88
N GLU A 37 -7.11 13.23 -20.13
CA GLU A 37 -7.72 12.12 -19.38
C GLU A 37 -7.19 12.06 -17.94
N LEU A 38 -5.88 12.27 -17.72
CA LEU A 38 -5.33 12.34 -16.36
C LEU A 38 -5.88 13.53 -15.57
N VAL A 39 -6.12 14.67 -16.22
CA VAL A 39 -6.80 15.82 -15.60
C VAL A 39 -8.23 15.44 -15.21
N LYS A 40 -8.98 14.78 -16.09
CA LYS A 40 -10.34 14.31 -15.82
C LYS A 40 -10.41 13.30 -14.67
N ILE A 41 -9.54 12.29 -14.66
CA ILE A 41 -9.47 11.29 -13.58
C ILE A 41 -9.10 11.97 -12.27
N GLY A 42 -8.06 12.81 -12.29
CA GLY A 42 -7.55 13.49 -11.11
C GLY A 42 -8.55 14.45 -10.45
N THR A 43 -9.25 15.25 -11.25
CA THR A 43 -10.30 16.17 -10.75
C THR A 43 -11.57 15.46 -10.26
N SER A 44 -11.71 14.16 -10.52
CA SER A 44 -12.89 13.39 -10.12
C SER A 44 -12.98 13.12 -8.61
N ARG A 45 -11.89 13.32 -7.85
CA ARG A 45 -11.78 12.95 -6.42
C ARG A 45 -12.15 11.48 -6.18
N GLY A 46 -11.56 10.57 -6.96
CA GLY A 46 -11.82 9.12 -6.85
C GLY A 46 -13.16 8.66 -7.41
N LYS A 47 -13.97 9.56 -7.99
CA LYS A 47 -15.23 9.20 -8.67
C LYS A 47 -15.02 8.54 -10.02
N ILE A 48 -13.83 8.60 -10.58
CA ILE A 48 -13.44 7.86 -11.77
C ILE A 48 -12.29 6.96 -11.38
N HIS A 49 -12.54 5.65 -11.38
CA HIS A 49 -11.49 4.65 -11.24
C HIS A 49 -10.81 4.47 -12.61
N PRO A 50 -9.47 4.48 -12.71
CA PRO A 50 -8.79 4.45 -14.01
C PRO A 50 -9.15 3.24 -14.90
N SER A 51 -9.30 2.05 -14.32
CA SER A 51 -9.70 0.83 -15.06
C SER A 51 -11.21 0.57 -15.16
N LEU A 52 -12.02 0.99 -14.17
CA LEU A 52 -13.47 0.73 -14.12
C LEU A 52 -14.31 1.89 -14.71
N GLY A 53 -13.72 3.07 -14.86
CA GLY A 53 -14.42 4.28 -15.27
C GLY A 53 -15.20 4.94 -14.13
N PRO A 54 -16.27 5.70 -14.45
CA PRO A 54 -17.06 6.41 -13.45
C PRO A 54 -17.72 5.46 -12.44
N ILE A 55 -17.54 5.77 -11.15
CA ILE A 55 -18.17 5.11 -10.02
C ILE A 55 -19.38 5.95 -9.60
N GLU A 56 -20.57 5.35 -9.66
CA GLU A 56 -21.79 5.99 -9.18
C GLU A 56 -21.79 6.00 -7.65
N PHE A 57 -22.30 7.07 -7.03
CA PHE A 57 -22.44 7.16 -5.58
C PHE A 57 -23.88 7.38 -5.20
N GLN A 58 -24.39 6.58 -4.27
CA GLN A 58 -25.71 6.71 -3.68
C GLN A 58 -25.54 6.87 -2.17
N TRP A 59 -26.06 7.98 -1.63
CA TRP A 59 -26.10 8.22 -0.18
C TRP A 59 -24.72 8.23 0.48
N GLY A 60 -23.69 8.61 -0.27
CA GLY A 60 -22.30 8.65 0.21
C GLY A 60 -21.52 7.34 0.04
N ALA A 61 -22.14 6.26 -0.45
CA ALA A 61 -21.47 4.99 -0.74
C ALA A 61 -21.35 4.75 -2.25
N SER A 62 -20.29 4.06 -2.68
CA SER A 62 -20.13 3.63 -4.07
C SER A 62 -21.17 2.57 -4.45
N CYS A 63 -21.88 2.80 -5.54
CA CYS A 63 -22.82 1.88 -6.14
C CYS A 63 -22.07 0.99 -7.14
N CYS A 64 -21.59 -0.16 -6.67
CA CYS A 64 -20.81 -1.10 -7.48
C CYS A 64 -21.70 -2.20 -8.07
N GLU A 65 -22.64 -1.83 -8.93
CA GLU A 65 -23.53 -2.79 -9.61
C GLU A 65 -22.88 -3.36 -10.87
N TYR A 66 -22.62 -4.66 -10.89
CA TYR A 66 -22.14 -5.34 -12.09
C TYR A 66 -23.18 -5.29 -13.22
N ARG A 67 -22.73 -4.90 -14.42
CA ARG A 67 -23.54 -4.92 -15.65
C ARG A 67 -23.01 -5.99 -16.60
N PRO A 68 -23.89 -6.78 -17.25
CA PRO A 68 -23.47 -7.77 -18.23
C PRO A 68 -22.63 -7.13 -19.34
N GLY A 69 -21.47 -7.71 -19.63
CA GLY A 69 -20.52 -7.19 -20.61
C GLY A 69 -19.41 -6.30 -20.02
N MET A 70 -19.44 -5.98 -18.73
CA MET A 70 -18.26 -5.44 -18.05
C MET A 70 -17.14 -6.50 -18.05
N ILE A 71 -16.01 -6.13 -18.64
CA ILE A 71 -14.78 -6.91 -18.60
C ILE A 71 -14.16 -6.65 -17.23
N LEU A 72 -14.05 -7.67 -16.40
CA LEU A 72 -13.41 -7.63 -15.09
C LEU A 72 -12.28 -8.66 -15.07
N PRO A 73 -11.21 -8.44 -14.29
CA PRO A 73 -10.13 -9.42 -14.19
C PRO A 73 -10.65 -10.74 -13.62
N ASP A 74 -10.00 -11.83 -14.00
CA ASP A 74 -10.22 -13.12 -13.33
C ASP A 74 -9.60 -13.04 -11.93
N PRO A 75 -10.34 -13.31 -10.84
CA PRO A 75 -9.76 -13.29 -9.50
C PRO A 75 -8.60 -14.27 -9.30
N ALA A 76 -8.49 -15.31 -10.13
CA ALA A 76 -7.35 -16.21 -10.13
C ALA A 76 -6.09 -15.58 -10.78
N ASP A 77 -6.26 -14.59 -11.66
CA ASP A 77 -5.18 -13.78 -12.22
C ASP A 77 -4.87 -12.60 -11.29
N THR A 78 -4.12 -12.94 -10.26
CA THR A 78 -3.62 -12.03 -9.22
C THR A 78 -2.88 -10.83 -9.78
N GLN A 79 -2.02 -11.03 -10.80
CA GLN A 79 -1.26 -9.94 -11.41
C GLN A 79 -2.18 -8.95 -12.12
N GLU A 80 -3.14 -9.46 -12.89
CA GLU A 80 -4.11 -8.59 -13.56
C GLU A 80 -4.97 -7.84 -12.53
N CYS A 81 -5.43 -8.50 -11.47
CA CYS A 81 -6.14 -7.83 -10.38
C CYS A 81 -5.30 -6.70 -9.74
N LEU A 82 -4.02 -6.93 -9.48
CA LEU A 82 -3.13 -5.90 -8.92
C LEU A 82 -2.93 -4.72 -9.87
N LYS A 83 -2.84 -4.97 -11.18
CA LYS A 83 -2.79 -3.89 -12.19
C LYS A 83 -4.06 -3.06 -12.21
N TRP A 84 -5.21 -3.71 -12.04
CA TRP A 84 -6.50 -3.04 -11.94
C TRP A 84 -6.61 -2.17 -10.69
N ILE A 85 -5.90 -2.51 -9.61
CA ILE A 85 -5.88 -1.71 -8.38
C ILE A 85 -4.86 -0.56 -8.48
N GLY A 86 -3.93 -0.63 -9.44
CA GLY A 86 -3.05 0.49 -9.81
C GLY A 86 -1.57 0.18 -9.87
N LEU A 87 -1.17 -1.08 -9.68
CA LEU A 87 0.23 -1.48 -9.76
C LEU A 87 0.71 -1.54 -11.23
N SER A 88 1.95 -1.14 -11.45
CA SER A 88 2.67 -1.36 -12.70
C SER A 88 2.88 -2.86 -12.95
N ASP A 89 3.11 -3.24 -14.21
CA ASP A 89 3.35 -4.64 -14.56
C ASP A 89 4.55 -5.22 -13.79
N LYS A 90 5.65 -4.45 -13.71
CA LYS A 90 6.85 -4.81 -12.94
C LYS A 90 6.50 -5.05 -11.47
N LYS A 91 5.79 -4.10 -10.83
CA LYS A 91 5.44 -4.20 -9.41
C LYS A 91 4.46 -5.33 -9.12
N ALA A 92 3.49 -5.60 -9.99
CA ALA A 92 2.56 -6.71 -9.82
C ALA A 92 3.27 -8.07 -9.81
N ILE A 93 4.28 -8.25 -10.69
CA ILE A 93 5.12 -9.45 -10.72
C ILE A 93 5.97 -9.54 -9.45
N GLU A 94 6.61 -8.45 -9.04
CA GLU A 94 7.41 -8.39 -7.81
C GLU A 94 6.58 -8.75 -6.57
N MET A 95 5.35 -8.25 -6.44
CA MET A 95 4.47 -8.56 -5.31
C MET A 95 4.05 -10.02 -5.28
N GLU A 96 3.76 -10.62 -6.43
CA GLU A 96 3.46 -12.05 -6.47
C GLU A 96 4.67 -12.92 -6.11
N GLN A 97 5.86 -12.56 -6.58
CA GLN A 97 7.11 -13.25 -6.21
C GLN A 97 7.35 -13.16 -4.70
N GLN A 98 7.30 -11.96 -4.13
CA GLN A 98 7.46 -11.75 -2.69
C GLN A 98 6.41 -12.51 -1.88
N PHE A 99 5.16 -12.55 -2.35
CA PHE A 99 4.11 -13.33 -1.69
C PHE A 99 4.46 -14.83 -1.68
N ASN A 100 4.87 -15.39 -2.82
CA ASN A 100 5.20 -16.81 -2.91
C ASN A 100 6.43 -17.16 -2.06
N ASP A 101 7.40 -16.25 -1.94
CA ASP A 101 8.59 -16.43 -1.10
C ASP A 101 8.25 -16.39 0.39
N LEU A 102 7.36 -15.48 0.82
CA LEU A 102 6.93 -15.34 2.21
C LEU A 102 5.92 -16.41 2.64
N TYR A 103 5.13 -16.93 1.70
CA TYR A 103 4.06 -17.89 1.95
C TYR A 103 4.12 -19.08 0.98
N PRO A 104 5.20 -19.88 1.00
CA PRO A 104 5.38 -20.99 0.05
C PRO A 104 4.32 -22.10 0.21
N ASP A 105 3.72 -22.20 1.40
CA ASP A 105 2.70 -23.19 1.73
C ASP A 105 1.26 -22.63 1.65
N ASP A 106 1.07 -21.43 1.08
CA ASP A 106 -0.25 -20.80 0.98
C ASP A 106 -1.19 -21.63 0.09
N GLN A 107 -2.30 -22.11 0.67
CA GLN A 107 -3.33 -22.87 -0.04
C GLN A 107 -4.53 -21.98 -0.39
N ALA A 108 -4.27 -20.83 -1.05
CA ALA A 108 -5.35 -20.00 -1.56
C ALA A 108 -6.26 -20.79 -2.52
N PRO A 109 -7.57 -20.48 -2.56
CA PRO A 109 -8.49 -21.10 -3.51
C PRO A 109 -8.01 -20.92 -4.95
N SER A 110 -8.07 -21.97 -5.75
CA SER A 110 -7.67 -21.92 -7.17
C SER A 110 -8.49 -20.93 -8.00
N CYS A 111 -9.73 -20.65 -7.59
CA CYS A 111 -10.60 -19.65 -8.20
C CYS A 111 -10.31 -18.21 -7.75
N GLY A 112 -9.39 -18.01 -6.80
CA GLY A 112 -8.97 -16.69 -6.31
C GLY A 112 -9.91 -16.02 -5.30
N TYR A 113 -11.03 -16.65 -4.94
CA TYR A 113 -12.00 -16.14 -3.97
C TYR A 113 -12.48 -17.21 -2.99
N ASP A 114 -12.91 -16.79 -1.80
CA ASP A 114 -13.41 -17.66 -0.73
C ASP A 114 -14.58 -17.02 0.03
N GLU A 115 -15.25 -17.80 0.88
CA GLU A 115 -16.21 -17.30 1.86
C GLU A 115 -15.53 -17.00 3.20
N GLU A 116 -15.80 -15.83 3.76
CA GLU A 116 -15.44 -15.53 5.15
C GLU A 116 -16.64 -15.01 5.92
N PHE A 117 -16.94 -15.67 7.04
CA PHE A 117 -17.95 -15.21 7.96
C PHE A 117 -17.36 -14.17 8.91
N GLN A 118 -17.77 -12.91 8.75
CA GLN A 118 -17.36 -11.79 9.58
C GLN A 118 -18.20 -11.73 10.85
N SER A 119 -17.54 -11.68 12.02
CA SER A 119 -18.19 -11.50 13.32
C SER A 119 -18.08 -10.08 13.89
N HIS A 120 -17.81 -9.09 13.03
CA HIS A 120 -17.77 -7.68 13.45
C HIS A 120 -19.19 -7.13 13.73
N THR A 121 -19.35 -5.80 13.83
CA THR A 121 -20.56 -5.09 14.30
C THR A 121 -21.89 -5.59 13.74
N THR A 122 -21.89 -6.24 12.58
CA THR A 122 -22.98 -7.07 12.07
C THR A 122 -22.39 -8.44 11.70
N HIS A 123 -23.05 -9.53 12.06
CA HIS A 123 -22.60 -10.87 11.67
C HIS A 123 -23.06 -11.12 10.23
N TYR A 124 -22.13 -11.26 9.28
CA TYR A 124 -22.45 -11.49 7.88
C TYR A 124 -21.36 -12.33 7.19
N ASN A 125 -21.75 -13.08 6.16
CA ASN A 125 -20.86 -13.77 5.25
C ASN A 125 -20.46 -12.85 4.09
N GLU A 126 -19.19 -12.87 3.74
CA GLU A 126 -18.65 -12.12 2.62
C GLU A 126 -17.89 -13.05 1.69
N ILE A 127 -17.96 -12.79 0.39
CA ILE A 127 -17.02 -13.36 -0.57
C ILE A 127 -15.77 -12.48 -0.58
N THR A 128 -14.64 -13.08 -0.25
CA THR A 128 -13.34 -12.43 -0.11
C THR A 128 -12.39 -12.87 -1.22
N PHE A 129 -11.32 -12.10 -1.42
CA PHE A 129 -10.27 -12.36 -2.41
C PHE A 129 -8.92 -12.39 -1.69
N PRO A 130 -8.64 -13.47 -0.93
CA PRO A 130 -7.63 -13.44 0.13
C PRO A 130 -6.22 -13.19 -0.39
N LYS A 131 -5.82 -13.84 -1.49
CA LYS A 131 -4.48 -13.68 -2.06
C LYS A 131 -4.24 -12.26 -2.56
N ILE A 132 -5.17 -11.71 -3.33
CA ILE A 132 -5.09 -10.33 -3.85
C ILE A 132 -5.04 -9.31 -2.71
N LYS A 133 -5.94 -9.45 -1.72
CA LYS A 133 -5.97 -8.56 -0.55
C LYS A 133 -4.64 -8.58 0.20
N LYS A 134 -4.08 -9.77 0.45
CA LYS A 134 -2.82 -9.93 1.18
C LYS A 134 -1.62 -9.35 0.42
N MET A 135 -1.57 -9.50 -0.91
CA MET A 135 -0.55 -8.83 -1.73
C MET A 135 -0.70 -7.30 -1.75
N LEU A 136 -1.93 -6.80 -1.76
CA LEU A 136 -2.19 -5.36 -1.65
C LEU A 136 -1.77 -4.82 -0.28
N ASP A 137 -2.11 -5.52 0.80
CA ASP A 137 -1.70 -5.15 2.16
C ASP A 137 -0.17 -5.10 2.27
N MET A 138 0.54 -6.13 1.75
CA MET A 138 2.01 -6.14 1.67
C MET A 138 2.58 -4.95 0.92
N PHE A 139 1.95 -4.58 -0.22
CA PHE A 139 2.38 -3.42 -0.99
C PHE A 139 2.20 -2.12 -0.21
N ILE A 140 1.05 -1.92 0.43
CA ILE A 140 0.74 -0.74 1.23
C ILE A 140 1.70 -0.63 2.42
N ASP A 141 1.93 -1.72 3.15
CA ASP A 141 2.87 -1.75 4.27
C ASP A 141 4.30 -1.38 3.80
N GLY A 142 4.75 -1.93 2.67
CA GLY A 142 6.04 -1.59 2.08
C GLY A 142 6.18 -0.12 1.66
N MET A 143 5.06 0.58 1.39
CA MET A 143 5.07 2.02 1.11
C MET A 143 5.22 2.85 2.38
N TYR A 144 4.65 2.40 3.50
CA TYR A 144 4.86 3.04 4.81
C TYR A 144 6.30 2.87 5.31
N ASP A 145 6.96 1.77 4.96
CA ASP A 145 8.35 1.51 5.31
C ASP A 145 9.36 2.28 4.43
N ASN A 146 8.92 2.83 3.30
CA ASN A 146 9.80 3.59 2.41
C ASN A 146 10.16 4.96 3.01
N LYS A 147 11.46 5.15 3.29
CA LYS A 147 12.01 6.40 3.84
C LYS A 147 12.82 7.20 2.81
N GLU A 148 12.69 6.90 1.52
CA GLU A 148 13.40 7.65 0.49
C GLU A 148 12.90 9.09 0.42
N GLU A 149 13.84 10.02 0.31
CA GLU A 149 13.50 11.43 0.07
C GLU A 149 12.89 11.60 -1.32
N PHE A 150 11.87 12.45 -1.41
CA PHE A 150 11.23 12.85 -2.65
C PHE A 150 10.99 14.36 -2.66
N GLU A 151 10.76 14.90 -3.85
CA GLU A 151 10.48 16.33 -4.01
C GLU A 151 9.08 16.66 -3.45
N TYR A 152 9.01 17.59 -2.50
CA TYR A 152 7.75 18.03 -1.88
C TYR A 152 6.98 19.00 -2.80
N THR A 153 6.57 18.51 -3.98
CA THR A 153 5.74 19.18 -4.98
C THR A 153 4.71 18.20 -5.51
N HIS A 154 3.59 18.67 -6.07
CA HIS A 154 2.57 17.76 -6.63
C HIS A 154 3.17 16.77 -7.63
N LYS A 155 4.06 17.25 -8.51
CA LYS A 155 4.79 16.40 -9.46
C LYS A 155 5.70 15.39 -8.77
N GLY A 156 6.43 15.81 -7.73
CA GLY A 156 7.29 14.93 -6.95
C GLY A 156 6.53 13.79 -6.26
N TYR A 157 5.32 14.04 -5.76
CA TYR A 157 4.45 12.99 -5.21
C TYR A 157 4.06 11.94 -6.26
N ILE A 158 3.66 12.38 -7.45
CA ILE A 158 3.28 11.49 -8.55
C ILE A 158 4.48 10.66 -8.99
N GLU A 159 5.63 11.30 -9.20
CA GLU A 159 6.87 10.61 -9.62
C GLU A 159 7.32 9.60 -8.58
N HIS A 160 7.22 9.94 -7.29
CA HIS A 160 7.52 9.01 -6.22
C HIS A 160 6.56 7.82 -6.21
N GLY A 161 5.26 8.03 -6.36
CA GLY A 161 4.27 6.96 -6.51
C GLY A 161 4.58 6.03 -7.69
N ILE A 162 4.97 6.60 -8.84
CA ILE A 162 5.37 5.81 -10.03
C ILE A 162 6.65 5.01 -9.74
N LYS A 163 7.65 5.62 -9.07
CA LYS A 163 8.89 4.93 -8.66
C LYS A 163 8.62 3.77 -7.71
N LEU A 164 7.67 3.95 -6.78
CA LEU A 164 7.17 2.89 -5.90
C LEU A 164 6.39 1.81 -6.64
N GLY A 165 6.14 1.97 -7.94
CA GLY A 165 5.56 0.94 -8.79
C GLY A 165 4.08 1.15 -9.09
N LEU A 166 3.51 2.33 -8.85
CA LEU A 166 2.17 2.67 -9.34
C LEU A 166 2.17 3.01 -10.83
N ARG A 167 1.04 2.77 -11.46
CA ARG A 167 0.75 3.28 -12.80
C ARG A 167 0.48 4.79 -12.75
N PRO A 168 0.87 5.57 -13.78
CA PRO A 168 0.68 7.02 -13.78
C PRO A 168 -0.75 7.46 -13.50
N GLU A 169 -1.75 6.78 -14.07
CA GLU A 169 -3.17 7.09 -13.91
C GLU A 169 -3.72 6.84 -12.50
N PHE A 170 -2.99 6.10 -11.66
CA PHE A 170 -3.26 5.94 -10.23
C PHE A 170 -2.39 6.89 -9.40
N ALA A 171 -1.13 7.07 -9.82
CA ALA A 171 -0.18 7.94 -9.14
C ALA A 171 -0.62 9.43 -9.13
N ILE A 172 -1.49 9.87 -10.05
CA ILE A 172 -2.05 11.24 -10.02
C ILE A 172 -2.87 11.57 -8.77
N PHE A 173 -3.27 10.54 -8.02
CA PHE A 173 -3.92 10.69 -6.74
C PHE A 173 -2.92 10.87 -5.61
N CYS A 174 -1.65 10.54 -5.80
CA CYS A 174 -0.58 10.80 -4.83
C CYS A 174 -0.39 12.30 -4.63
N GLY A 175 -0.66 12.80 -3.42
CA GLY A 175 -0.33 14.16 -3.01
C GLY A 175 -1.16 15.26 -3.67
N LEU A 176 -2.28 15.68 -3.08
CA LEU A 176 -2.85 17.00 -3.40
C LEU A 176 -2.01 18.08 -2.71
N HIS A 177 -1.03 18.60 -3.44
CA HIS A 177 -0.17 19.67 -2.96
C HIS A 177 -0.66 21.04 -3.44
N LYS A 178 -0.28 22.11 -2.74
CA LYS A 178 -0.75 23.48 -3.03
C LYS A 178 -0.40 23.99 -4.43
N ASP A 179 0.59 23.38 -5.07
CA ASP A 179 1.03 23.69 -6.43
C ASP A 179 0.38 22.80 -7.49
N ASP A 180 -0.62 21.99 -7.14
CA ASP A 180 -1.40 21.23 -8.10
C ASP A 180 -2.12 22.20 -9.06
N PRO A 181 -1.82 22.14 -10.38
CA PRO A 181 -2.39 23.05 -11.37
C PRO A 181 -3.91 22.95 -11.46
N ARG A 182 -4.51 21.80 -11.17
CA ARG A 182 -5.97 21.58 -11.20
C ARG A 182 -6.68 22.36 -10.10
N ALA A 183 -5.96 22.61 -9.01
CA ALA A 183 -6.53 23.16 -7.81
C ALA A 183 -6.52 24.70 -7.82
N ILE A 184 -5.67 25.31 -8.66
CA ILE A 184 -5.77 26.73 -9.06
C ILE A 184 -7.12 27.01 -9.74
N GLU A 185 -7.62 26.07 -10.55
CA GLU A 185 -8.86 26.22 -11.31
C GLU A 185 -10.13 25.87 -10.51
N ASN A 186 -10.01 25.00 -9.50
CA ASN A 186 -11.12 24.63 -8.62
C ASN A 186 -10.71 24.63 -7.14
N PRO A 187 -10.78 25.78 -6.45
CA PRO A 187 -10.33 25.94 -5.07
C PRO A 187 -11.07 25.04 -4.06
N LYS A 188 -12.24 24.51 -4.42
CA LYS A 188 -13.00 23.58 -3.56
C LYS A 188 -12.38 22.18 -3.49
N LEU A 189 -11.43 21.86 -4.37
CA LEU A 189 -10.64 20.62 -4.29
C LEU A 189 -9.74 20.58 -3.03
N PHE A 190 -9.50 21.74 -2.41
CA PHE A 190 -8.60 21.95 -1.28
C PHE A 190 -9.28 22.11 0.09
N GLN A 191 -10.57 21.76 0.22
CA GLN A 191 -11.20 21.79 1.55
C GLN A 191 -10.53 20.76 2.48
N ASP A 192 -10.31 21.16 3.73
CA ASP A 192 -9.49 20.67 4.87
C ASP A 192 -9.04 19.19 4.98
N GLU A 193 -9.53 18.26 4.17
CA GLU A 193 -9.31 16.81 4.30
C GLU A 193 -8.05 16.27 3.58
N TRP A 194 -7.48 16.96 2.58
CA TRP A 194 -6.46 16.37 1.68
C TRP A 194 -5.04 16.98 1.79
N PHE A 195 -4.86 18.04 2.59
CA PHE A 195 -3.61 18.82 2.63
C PHE A 195 -2.54 18.32 3.62
N CYS A 196 -2.89 17.40 4.51
CA CYS A 196 -2.06 17.04 5.66
C CYS A 196 -1.55 15.59 5.64
N LEU A 197 -1.69 14.89 4.51
CA LEU A 197 -1.39 13.46 4.41
C LEU A 197 -0.12 13.21 3.59
N GLY A 198 0.70 12.26 4.03
CA GLY A 198 1.89 11.84 3.28
C GLY A 198 1.53 11.08 2.00
N PRO A 199 2.51 10.78 1.12
CA PRO A 199 2.24 10.02 -0.09
C PRO A 199 1.58 8.67 0.23
N ALA A 200 2.10 7.95 1.23
CA ALA A 200 1.58 6.66 1.67
C ALA A 200 0.12 6.75 2.13
N ASP A 201 -0.22 7.74 2.96
CA ASP A 201 -1.58 7.96 3.47
C ASP A 201 -2.58 8.29 2.35
N ILE A 202 -2.18 9.13 1.39
CA ILE A 202 -3.04 9.47 0.24
C ILE A 202 -3.20 8.27 -0.69
N MET A 203 -2.15 7.44 -0.80
CA MET A 203 -2.19 6.22 -1.60
C MET A 203 -3.05 5.14 -0.93
N SER A 204 -2.98 4.94 0.39
CA SER A 204 -3.90 4.06 1.10
C SER A 204 -5.34 4.56 0.99
N ASP A 205 -5.55 5.87 1.08
CA ASP A 205 -6.87 6.50 0.94
C ASP A 205 -7.44 6.42 -0.49
N THR A 206 -6.69 5.91 -1.47
CA THR A 206 -7.12 5.77 -2.87
C THR A 206 -7.09 4.32 -3.36
N LEU A 207 -6.00 3.59 -3.13
CA LEU A 207 -5.87 2.18 -3.50
C LEU A 207 -6.86 1.30 -2.72
N ILE A 208 -7.08 1.56 -1.43
CA ILE A 208 -8.04 0.77 -0.63
C ILE A 208 -9.46 0.97 -1.17
N PRO A 209 -9.97 2.20 -1.37
CA PRO A 209 -11.28 2.39 -2.02
C PRO A 209 -11.38 1.78 -3.42
N PHE A 210 -10.33 1.87 -4.25
CA PHE A 210 -10.33 1.26 -5.58
C PHE A 210 -10.43 -0.27 -5.51
N TRP A 211 -9.68 -0.89 -4.60
CA TRP A 211 -9.81 -2.31 -4.33
C TRP A 211 -11.20 -2.70 -3.80
N MET A 212 -11.76 -1.91 -2.88
CA MET A 212 -13.11 -2.14 -2.37
C MET A 212 -14.16 -2.08 -3.49
N ASN A 213 -14.03 -1.14 -4.42
CA ASN A 213 -14.91 -1.06 -5.58
C ASN A 213 -14.73 -2.26 -6.52
N LEU A 214 -13.48 -2.61 -6.87
CA LEU A 214 -13.19 -3.75 -7.73
C LEU A 214 -13.72 -5.06 -7.15
N SER A 215 -13.46 -5.32 -5.86
CA SER A 215 -13.97 -6.49 -5.16
C SER A 215 -15.50 -6.54 -5.14
N ALA A 216 -16.18 -5.40 -4.96
CA ALA A 216 -17.63 -5.33 -5.05
C ALA A 216 -18.16 -5.69 -6.45
N PHE A 217 -17.55 -5.17 -7.52
CA PHE A 217 -17.90 -5.56 -8.89
C PHE A 217 -17.65 -7.04 -9.17
N MET A 218 -16.53 -7.60 -8.71
CA MET A 218 -16.22 -9.02 -8.87
C MET A 218 -17.25 -9.90 -8.14
N ARG A 219 -17.68 -9.53 -6.93
CA ARG A 219 -18.79 -10.21 -6.23
C ARG A 219 -20.11 -10.12 -7.00
N GLY A 220 -20.43 -8.94 -7.53
CA GLY A 220 -21.62 -8.75 -8.37
C GLY A 220 -21.61 -9.66 -9.60
N LYS A 221 -20.45 -9.82 -10.24
CA LYS A 221 -20.27 -10.77 -11.36
C LYS A 221 -20.52 -12.22 -10.94
N LEU A 222 -19.99 -12.66 -9.78
CA LEU A 222 -20.23 -14.01 -9.28
C LEU A 222 -21.72 -14.30 -9.04
N ILE A 223 -22.45 -13.32 -8.49
CA ILE A 223 -23.90 -13.44 -8.30
C ILE A 223 -24.61 -13.54 -9.66
N TYR A 224 -24.26 -12.66 -10.60
CA TYR A 224 -24.83 -12.66 -11.94
C TYR A 224 -24.61 -13.99 -12.68
N GLU A 225 -23.41 -14.57 -12.54
CA GLU A 225 -23.03 -15.86 -13.13
C GLU A 225 -23.63 -17.08 -12.40
N GLY A 226 -24.39 -16.87 -11.31
CA GLY A 226 -24.97 -17.96 -10.52
C GLY A 226 -23.94 -18.76 -9.70
N LYS A 227 -22.71 -18.25 -9.56
CA LYS A 227 -21.65 -18.81 -8.70
C LYS A 227 -21.79 -18.38 -7.25
N ALA A 228 -22.63 -17.39 -7.00
CA ALA A 228 -22.93 -16.87 -5.68
C ALA A 228 -24.38 -16.40 -5.57
N TRP A 229 -24.83 -16.14 -4.34
CA TRP A 229 -26.13 -15.53 -4.07
C TRP A 229 -26.05 -14.62 -2.85
N ALA A 230 -26.96 -13.64 -2.78
CA ALA A 230 -27.09 -12.73 -1.66
C ALA A 230 -28.33 -13.09 -0.81
N GLY A 231 -28.17 -13.07 0.52
CA GLY A 231 -29.19 -13.38 1.50
C GLY A 231 -29.18 -12.41 2.68
N ALA A 232 -30.04 -12.67 3.67
CA ALA A 232 -30.18 -11.82 4.86
C ALA A 232 -28.88 -11.70 5.69
N TYR A 233 -28.02 -12.72 5.63
CA TYR A 233 -26.75 -12.79 6.35
C TYR A 233 -25.54 -12.55 5.45
N GLY A 234 -25.68 -11.89 4.30
CA GLY A 234 -24.56 -11.55 3.41
C GLY A 234 -24.54 -12.34 2.10
N MET A 235 -23.35 -12.55 1.54
CA MET A 235 -23.13 -13.18 0.23
C MET A 235 -22.52 -14.56 0.39
N TRP A 236 -22.99 -15.52 -0.38
CA TRP A 236 -22.63 -16.94 -0.25
C TRP A 236 -22.25 -17.52 -1.61
N LEU A 237 -21.25 -18.40 -1.64
CA LEU A 237 -20.83 -19.17 -2.81
C LEU A 237 -21.75 -20.37 -3.03
N VAL A 238 -21.94 -20.70 -4.29
CA VAL A 238 -22.44 -22.00 -4.75
C VAL A 238 -21.21 -22.86 -4.98
N HIS A 239 -21.05 -23.92 -4.17
CA HIS A 239 -19.85 -24.76 -4.22
C HIS A 239 -19.87 -25.68 -5.45
N GLU A 240 -18.71 -26.19 -5.84
CA GLU A 240 -18.61 -27.09 -7.00
C GLU A 240 -19.48 -28.34 -6.80
N GLY A 241 -20.29 -28.67 -7.80
CA GLY A 241 -21.26 -29.79 -7.74
C GLY A 241 -22.56 -29.46 -6.98
N GLU A 242 -22.69 -28.25 -6.45
CA GLU A 242 -23.90 -27.76 -5.77
C GLU A 242 -24.82 -27.01 -6.75
N THR A 243 -26.13 -27.19 -6.62
CA THR A 243 -27.13 -26.33 -7.26
C THR A 243 -27.44 -25.10 -6.39
N MET A 244 -27.94 -24.03 -7.00
CA MET A 244 -28.33 -22.81 -6.26
C MET A 244 -29.30 -23.10 -5.09
N ASP A 245 -30.24 -24.02 -5.27
CA ASP A 245 -31.21 -24.37 -4.22
C ASP A 245 -30.57 -25.16 -3.08
N GLN A 246 -29.60 -26.03 -3.38
CA GLN A 246 -28.80 -26.73 -2.37
C GLN A 246 -27.93 -25.74 -1.57
N ALA A 247 -27.30 -24.78 -2.25
CA ALA A 247 -26.49 -23.73 -1.61
C ALA A 247 -27.32 -22.89 -0.64
N LYS A 248 -28.54 -22.54 -1.01
CA LYS A 248 -29.47 -21.82 -0.14
C LYS A 248 -29.94 -22.66 1.05
N ALA A 249 -30.24 -23.94 0.82
CA ALA A 249 -30.70 -24.85 1.87
C ALA A 249 -29.62 -25.16 2.92
N ARG A 250 -28.33 -25.06 2.56
CA ARG A 250 -27.19 -25.23 3.47
C ARG A 250 -27.10 -24.14 4.54
N VAL A 251 -27.57 -22.92 4.23
CA VAL A 251 -27.49 -21.77 5.13
C VAL A 251 -28.74 -21.70 6.00
N ASP A 252 -28.76 -22.51 7.06
CA ASP A 252 -29.79 -22.49 8.09
C ASP A 252 -29.31 -21.82 9.40
N ASP A 253 -30.23 -21.59 10.35
CA ASP A 253 -29.90 -20.91 11.62
C ASP A 253 -28.82 -21.65 12.43
N ARG A 254 -28.71 -22.97 12.31
CA ARG A 254 -27.71 -23.76 13.03
C ARG A 254 -26.33 -23.56 12.42
N GLU A 255 -26.24 -23.55 11.10
CA GLU A 255 -25.01 -23.26 10.38
C GLU A 255 -24.55 -21.83 10.66
N ILE A 256 -25.46 -20.86 10.62
CA ILE A 256 -25.15 -19.48 11.00
C ILE A 256 -24.58 -19.40 12.41
N GLU A 257 -25.18 -20.07 13.40
CA GLU A 257 -24.67 -20.04 14.77
C GLU A 257 -23.29 -20.72 14.90
N ARG A 258 -23.07 -21.82 14.18
CA ARG A 258 -21.76 -22.48 14.09
C ARG A 258 -20.71 -21.53 13.53
N LEU A 259 -21.03 -20.82 12.44
CA LEU A 259 -20.12 -19.86 11.80
C LEU A 259 -19.82 -18.67 12.73
N LYS A 260 -20.79 -18.17 13.49
CA LYS A 260 -20.54 -17.11 14.50
C LYS A 260 -19.53 -17.56 15.55
N VAL A 261 -19.66 -18.79 16.07
CA VAL A 261 -18.72 -19.32 17.08
C VAL A 261 -17.32 -19.46 16.48
N GLN A 262 -17.21 -20.00 15.27
CA GLN A 262 -15.93 -20.13 14.57
C GLN A 262 -15.28 -18.77 14.29
N ALA A 263 -16.05 -17.79 13.81
CA ALA A 263 -15.56 -16.46 13.51
C ALA A 263 -15.06 -15.72 14.76
N ARG A 264 -15.76 -15.86 15.90
CA ARG A 264 -15.28 -15.32 17.19
C ARG A 264 -13.94 -15.94 17.60
N LYS A 265 -13.83 -17.26 17.52
CA LYS A 265 -12.59 -17.98 17.85
C LYS A 265 -11.43 -17.51 16.96
N LYS A 266 -11.64 -17.46 15.63
CA LYS A 266 -10.64 -16.98 14.66
C LYS A 266 -10.27 -15.52 14.94
N SER A 267 -11.23 -14.67 15.28
CA SER A 267 -10.98 -13.27 15.62
C SER A 267 -10.16 -13.11 16.90
N GLU A 268 -10.39 -13.96 17.92
CA GLU A 268 -9.59 -13.98 19.15
C GLU A 268 -8.15 -14.41 18.87
N GLU A 269 -7.96 -15.51 18.15
CA GLU A 269 -6.64 -16.01 17.73
C GLU A 269 -5.87 -14.96 16.91
N ASN A 270 -6.53 -14.34 15.92
CA ASN A 270 -5.93 -13.28 15.11
C ASN A 270 -5.59 -12.03 15.94
N ARG A 271 -6.36 -11.72 16.99
CA ARG A 271 -6.06 -10.60 17.88
C ARG A 271 -4.84 -10.90 18.74
N GLU A 272 -4.74 -12.12 19.27
CA GLU A 272 -3.57 -12.56 20.02
C GLU A 272 -2.31 -12.55 19.16
N ARG A 273 -2.38 -13.09 17.93
CA ARG A 273 -1.25 -13.07 17.00
C ARG A 273 -0.77 -11.64 16.68
N ARG A 274 -1.70 -10.75 16.35
CA ARG A 274 -1.38 -9.33 16.09
C ARG A 274 -0.76 -8.62 17.29
N ASN A 275 -1.22 -8.94 18.50
CA ASN A 275 -0.62 -8.40 19.72
C ASN A 275 0.82 -8.90 19.88
N GLN A 276 1.09 -10.19 19.64
CA GLN A 276 2.44 -10.76 19.71
C GLN A 276 3.38 -10.16 18.65
N GLU A 277 2.91 -9.99 17.41
CA GLU A 277 3.66 -9.33 16.34
C GLU A 277 4.03 -7.90 16.73
N ARG A 278 3.05 -7.12 17.21
CA ARG A 278 3.27 -5.74 17.67
C ARG A 278 4.22 -5.67 18.87
N GLU A 279 4.14 -6.62 19.79
CA GLU A 279 5.08 -6.69 20.92
C GLU A 279 6.52 -6.96 20.48
N ARG A 280 6.72 -7.79 19.44
CA ARG A 280 8.04 -8.03 18.84
C ARG A 280 8.56 -6.78 18.15
N GLU A 281 7.74 -6.13 17.33
CA GLU A 281 8.07 -4.88 16.66
C GLU A 281 8.49 -3.79 17.67
N TYR A 282 7.70 -3.60 18.73
CA TYR A 282 8.06 -2.67 19.82
C TYR A 282 9.33 -3.07 20.58
N ALA A 283 9.70 -4.36 20.62
CA ALA A 283 10.94 -4.80 21.22
C ALA A 283 12.13 -4.50 20.30
N GLU A 284 11.99 -4.75 19.00
CA GLU A 284 12.99 -4.47 17.97
C GLU A 284 13.27 -2.96 17.86
N ASP A 285 12.24 -2.13 17.86
CA ASP A 285 12.39 -0.66 17.83
C ASP A 285 13.05 -0.13 19.09
N ARG A 286 12.70 -0.66 20.27
CA ARG A 286 13.38 -0.30 21.51
C ARG A 286 14.85 -0.72 21.50
N ALA A 287 15.18 -1.88 20.92
CA ALA A 287 16.56 -2.32 20.77
C ALA A 287 17.34 -1.42 19.80
N ARG A 288 16.70 -1.00 18.70
CA ARG A 288 17.27 -0.07 17.72
C ARG A 288 17.59 1.28 18.34
N TRP A 289 16.66 1.89 19.09
CA TRP A 289 16.89 3.15 19.79
C TRP A 289 17.98 3.04 20.86
N ALA A 290 18.02 1.95 21.63
CA ALA A 290 19.08 1.75 22.62
C ALA A 290 20.48 1.65 21.97
N GLU A 291 20.57 1.06 20.79
CA GLU A 291 21.82 0.99 20.01
C GLU A 291 22.21 2.36 19.43
N GLU A 292 21.25 3.13 18.90
CA GLU A 292 21.48 4.49 18.43
C GLU A 292 21.97 5.41 19.56
N GLU A 293 21.34 5.37 20.74
CA GLU A 293 21.79 6.12 21.93
C GLU A 293 23.21 5.70 22.36
N ARG A 294 23.54 4.41 22.28
CA ARG A 294 24.88 3.92 22.60
C ARG A 294 25.92 4.47 21.64
N LEU A 295 25.64 4.45 20.34
CA LEU A 295 26.53 4.98 19.30
C LEU A 295 26.72 6.50 19.45
N GLU A 296 25.65 7.24 19.77
CA GLU A 296 25.73 8.69 20.02
C GLU A 296 26.57 8.99 21.27
N ALA A 297 26.40 8.23 22.35
CA ALA A 297 27.20 8.37 23.57
C ALA A 297 28.69 8.06 23.33
N GLU A 298 29.01 7.05 22.52
CA GLU A 298 30.39 6.73 22.11
C GLU A 298 31.00 7.85 21.26
N MET A 299 30.25 8.41 20.31
CA MET A 299 30.69 9.56 19.52
C MET A 299 30.97 10.80 20.37
N LEU A 300 30.09 11.13 21.31
CA LEU A 300 30.28 12.25 22.25
C LEU A 300 31.52 12.05 23.13
N LYS A 301 31.76 10.81 23.58
CA LYS A 301 32.96 10.47 24.35
C LYS A 301 34.22 10.64 23.52
N GLN A 302 34.23 10.20 22.26
CA GLN A 302 35.37 10.39 21.35
C GLN A 302 35.65 11.88 21.09
N GLN A 303 34.62 12.69 20.84
CA GLN A 303 34.75 14.14 20.68
C GLN A 303 35.26 14.86 21.94
N SER A 304 34.99 14.30 23.12
CA SER A 304 35.50 14.84 24.39
C SER A 304 36.97 14.51 24.64
N ILE A 305 37.48 13.41 24.07
CA ILE A 305 38.89 12.98 24.15
C ILE A 305 39.76 13.75 23.14
N ASP A 306 39.22 14.09 21.97
CA ASP A 306 39.94 14.83 20.92
C ASP A 306 40.02 16.36 21.14
N LYS A 307 39.53 16.88 22.27
CA LYS A 307 39.77 18.28 22.67
C LYS A 307 41.15 18.40 23.34
N PRO A 308 42.13 19.11 22.75
CA PRO A 308 43.39 19.36 23.42
C PRO A 308 43.16 20.28 24.61
N SER A 309 43.61 19.84 25.79
CA SER A 309 43.68 20.62 27.01
C SER A 309 44.59 21.84 26.81
N GLN A 310 44.07 22.97 26.33
CA GLN A 310 44.73 24.26 26.52
C GLN A 310 44.50 24.72 27.96
N GLN A 311 45.37 24.29 28.88
CA GLN A 311 45.59 24.97 30.14
C GLN A 311 47.08 25.20 30.40
N LYS A 312 47.45 26.47 30.18
CA LYS A 312 48.42 27.29 30.93
C LYS A 312 49.83 26.76 31.10
N GLU A 313 50.66 27.07 30.11
CA GLU A 313 52.06 27.43 30.36
C GLU A 313 52.11 28.97 30.46
N GLY A 314 52.33 29.47 31.67
CA GLY A 314 52.46 30.88 32.00
C GLY A 314 53.47 30.99 33.12
N ASP A 315 54.70 31.30 32.71
CA ASP A 315 55.94 31.25 33.46
C ASP A 315 55.98 32.04 34.78
N ARG A 316 56.86 31.55 35.66
CA ARG A 316 57.41 32.29 36.81
C ARG A 316 58.53 33.24 36.36
N LYS A 317 58.65 34.36 37.11
CA LYS A 317 59.78 35.30 37.30
C LYS A 317 59.87 36.48 36.31
N GLU A 318 59.70 37.70 36.84
CA GLU A 318 60.78 38.47 37.51
C GLU A 318 60.26 39.14 38.77
#